data_AF-A0A7J9ZV55-F1
#
_entry.id   AF-A0A7J9ZV55-F1
#
_cell.length_a   1.000
_cell.length_b   1.000
_cell.length_c   1.000
_cell.angle_alpha   90.00
_cell.angle_beta   90.00
_cell.angle_gamma   90.00
#
_symmetry.space_group_name_H-M   'P 1'
#
loop_
_entity.id
_entity.type
_entity.pdbx_description
1 polymer ?
#
loop_
_entity_poly.entity_id
_entity_poly.type
_entity_poly.pdbx_seq_one_letter_code
_entity_poly.pdbx_strand_id
1 'polypeptide(L)'
;MDAEYARNAERYAFFRWCQSAFVKLRVVPPGHGIVHQVNLEHLSPVIRGDGVLDTVVGTDSHTTMIGALGRAEAHVRAVEAHARERGLWVDPGTELDFPELVEIDLAEVEPAVAGPYRPQDRLPLTRVAAGPAASSPASPRAGVPGSVPGAVPDGA
;
A
#
# COMPACT_ATOMS: atom_id res chain seq x y z
N MET A 1 -22.97 -13.42 5.08
CA MET A 1 -23.35 -12.44 4.05
C MET A 1 -24.68 -11.77 4.37
N ASP A 2 -25.75 -12.51 4.65
CA ASP A 2 -27.09 -11.93 4.86
C ASP A 2 -27.16 -10.87 5.97
N ALA A 3 -26.50 -11.13 7.11
CA ALA A 3 -26.43 -10.17 8.23
C ALA A 3 -25.60 -8.91 7.90
N GLU A 4 -24.65 -8.97 6.98
CA GLU A 4 -23.88 -7.81 6.53
C GLU A 4 -24.72 -6.94 5.59
N TYR A 5 -25.40 -7.58 4.64
CA TYR A 5 -26.33 -6.93 3.72
C TYR A 5 -27.49 -6.27 4.46
N ALA A 6 -28.09 -6.94 5.43
CA ALA A 6 -29.16 -6.37 6.23
C ALA A 6 -28.69 -5.12 7.01
N ARG A 7 -27.50 -5.17 7.62
CA ARG A 7 -26.95 -4.05 8.42
C ARG A 7 -26.48 -2.86 7.60
N ASN A 8 -26.06 -3.09 6.35
CA ASN A 8 -25.50 -2.05 5.47
C ASN A 8 -26.36 -1.77 4.24
N ALA A 9 -27.63 -2.18 4.24
CA ALA A 9 -28.53 -2.09 3.09
C ALA A 9 -28.60 -0.67 2.50
N GLU A 10 -28.72 0.34 3.36
CA GLU A 10 -28.76 1.76 2.95
C GLU A 10 -27.44 2.22 2.34
N ARG A 11 -26.30 1.84 2.94
CA ARG A 11 -24.96 2.17 2.43
C ARG A 11 -24.73 1.57 1.05
N TYR A 12 -25.13 0.31 0.85
CA TYR A 12 -25.02 -0.36 -0.45
C TYR A 12 -25.99 0.24 -1.47
N ALA A 13 -27.21 0.63 -1.06
CA ALA A 13 -28.14 1.33 -1.94
C ALA A 13 -27.58 2.70 -2.39
N PHE A 14 -26.97 3.45 -1.48
CA PHE A 14 -26.31 4.72 -1.77
C PHE A 14 -25.20 4.55 -2.81
N PHE A 15 -24.27 3.62 -2.60
CA PHE A 15 -23.19 3.38 -3.56
C PHE A 15 -23.68 2.87 -4.91
N ARG A 16 -24.73 2.03 -4.94
CA ARG A 16 -25.38 1.63 -6.20
C ARG A 16 -25.98 2.82 -6.93
N TRP A 17 -26.64 3.73 -6.21
CA TRP A 17 -27.15 4.97 -6.79
C TRP A 17 -26.01 5.83 -7.35
N CYS A 18 -24.90 5.99 -6.61
CA CYS A 18 -23.75 6.77 -7.06
C CYS A 18 -23.19 6.25 -8.40
N GLN A 19 -23.18 4.94 -8.66
CA GLN A 19 -22.76 4.40 -9.96
C GLN A 19 -23.63 4.89 -11.13
N SER A 20 -24.92 5.17 -10.89
CA SER A 20 -25.81 5.76 -11.90
C SER A 20 -25.65 7.29 -12.01
N ALA A 21 -25.21 7.94 -10.92
CA ALA A 21 -25.09 9.40 -10.85
C ALA A 21 -23.75 9.92 -11.41
N PHE A 22 -22.68 9.12 -11.39
CA PHE A 22 -21.34 9.54 -11.79
C PHE A 22 -20.77 8.70 -12.95
N VAL A 23 -20.30 9.37 -14.00
CA VAL A 23 -19.81 8.75 -15.25
C VAL A 23 -18.59 7.84 -15.07
N LYS A 24 -17.73 8.12 -14.08
CA LYS A 24 -16.45 7.41 -13.87
C LYS A 24 -16.35 6.74 -12.50
N LEU A 25 -17.49 6.35 -11.91
CA LEU A 25 -17.52 5.63 -10.65
C LEU A 25 -17.88 4.16 -10.86
N ARG A 26 -16.96 3.27 -10.46
CA ARG A 26 -17.21 1.83 -10.35
C ARG A 26 -17.20 1.44 -8.89
N VAL A 27 -18.23 0.72 -8.45
CA VAL A 27 -18.32 0.12 -7.11
C VAL A 27 -18.15 -1.38 -7.26
N VAL A 28 -17.24 -1.93 -6.45
CA VAL A 28 -17.06 -3.38 -6.31
C VAL A 28 -18.08 -3.87 -5.28
N PRO A 29 -18.95 -4.86 -5.59
CA PRO A 29 -19.94 -5.35 -4.64
C PRO A 29 -19.30 -6.04 -3.42
N PRO A 30 -20.00 -6.13 -2.28
CA PRO A 30 -19.48 -6.85 -1.12
C PRO A 30 -19.27 -8.34 -1.45
N GLY A 31 -18.34 -8.98 -0.72
CA GLY A 31 -17.96 -10.38 -0.94
C GLY A 31 -16.92 -10.62 -2.05
N HIS A 32 -16.40 -9.57 -2.70
CA HIS A 32 -15.41 -9.69 -3.79
C HIS A 32 -13.95 -9.54 -3.32
N GLY A 33 -13.71 -9.57 -2.01
CA GLY A 33 -12.38 -9.47 -1.42
C GLY A 33 -12.05 -8.11 -0.82
N ILE A 34 -10.81 -7.98 -0.32
CA ILE A 34 -10.30 -6.75 0.29
C ILE A 34 -9.78 -5.84 -0.82
N VAL A 35 -9.97 -4.52 -0.65
CA VAL A 35 -9.67 -3.50 -1.66
C VAL A 35 -8.30 -3.65 -2.32
N HIS A 36 -7.25 -3.96 -1.55
CA HIS A 36 -5.90 -4.08 -2.09
C HIS A 36 -5.67 -5.34 -2.92
N GLN A 37 -6.28 -6.45 -2.55
CA GLN A 37 -6.20 -7.68 -3.33
C GLN A 37 -6.96 -7.51 -4.65
N VAL A 38 -8.17 -6.95 -4.61
CA VAL A 38 -8.94 -6.60 -5.82
C VAL A 38 -8.17 -5.62 -6.70
N ASN A 39 -7.48 -4.66 -6.08
CA ASN A 39 -6.65 -3.71 -6.82
C ASN A 39 -5.52 -4.40 -7.58
N LEU A 40 -4.80 -5.29 -6.88
CA LEU A 40 -3.71 -6.09 -7.44
C LEU A 40 -4.17 -7.00 -8.59
N GLU A 41 -5.28 -7.70 -8.41
CA GLU A 41 -5.71 -8.76 -9.34
C GLU A 41 -6.53 -8.23 -10.51
N HIS A 42 -7.22 -7.10 -10.36
CA HIS A 42 -8.27 -6.70 -11.31
C HIS A 42 -8.33 -5.22 -11.71
N LEU A 43 -7.90 -4.28 -10.85
CA LEU A 43 -8.12 -2.85 -11.12
C LEU A 43 -6.88 -2.11 -11.62
N SER A 44 -5.68 -2.64 -11.41
CA SER A 44 -4.44 -1.98 -11.83
C SER A 44 -3.90 -2.58 -13.12
N PRO A 45 -4.20 -1.96 -14.29
CA PRO A 45 -3.69 -2.41 -15.58
C PRO A 45 -2.20 -2.10 -15.74
N VAL A 46 -1.64 -1.30 -14.82
CA VAL A 46 -0.20 -1.13 -14.64
C VAL A 46 0.38 -0.23 -15.78
N ILE A 47 -0.05 -0.37 -17.04
CA ILE A 47 -0.14 0.68 -18.07
C ILE A 47 -1.61 0.90 -18.41
N ARG A 48 -2.04 2.16 -18.48
CA ARG A 48 -3.38 2.52 -18.95
C ARG A 48 -3.50 2.38 -20.47
N GLY A 49 -4.73 2.28 -20.99
CA GLY A 49 -4.97 2.09 -22.44
C GLY A 49 -4.45 3.21 -23.36
N ASP A 50 -4.01 4.34 -22.80
CA ASP A 50 -3.35 5.46 -23.49
C ASP A 50 -1.82 5.36 -23.49
N GLY A 51 -1.25 4.25 -23.01
CA GLY A 51 0.20 3.99 -22.96
C GLY A 51 0.91 4.61 -21.76
N VAL A 52 0.20 5.35 -20.90
CA VAL A 52 0.80 6.00 -19.72
C VAL A 52 0.90 5.01 -18.56
N LEU A 53 1.99 5.10 -17.80
CA LEU A 53 2.16 4.36 -16.56
C LEU A 53 0.95 4.61 -15.64
N ASP A 54 0.36 3.54 -15.12
CA ASP A 54 -0.75 3.65 -14.19
C ASP A 54 -0.29 4.29 -12.87
N THR A 55 -1.05 5.29 -12.43
CA THR A 55 -0.85 5.98 -11.15
C THR A 55 -2.13 5.84 -10.35
N VAL A 56 -2.01 5.25 -9.16
CA VAL A 56 -3.15 5.02 -8.25
C VAL A 56 -3.00 5.88 -7.00
N VAL A 57 -4.10 6.53 -6.61
CA VAL A 57 -4.23 7.20 -5.32
C VAL A 57 -5.38 6.52 -4.60
N GLY A 58 -5.13 6.02 -3.40
CA GLY A 58 -6.11 5.36 -2.54
C GLY A 58 -6.24 6.09 -1.21
N THR A 59 -7.40 5.94 -0.58
CA THR A 59 -7.68 6.50 0.75
C THR A 59 -7.32 5.53 1.87
N ASP A 60 -6.44 4.56 1.60
CA ASP A 60 -5.97 3.54 2.54
C ASP A 60 -4.44 3.46 2.52
N SER A 61 -3.83 3.25 3.68
CA SER A 61 -2.37 3.21 3.84
C SER A 61 -1.69 2.08 3.05
N HIS A 62 -2.39 0.98 2.79
CA HIS A 62 -1.81 -0.19 2.12
C HIS A 62 -1.94 -0.14 0.59
N THR A 63 -2.40 0.97 0.01
CA THR A 63 -2.39 1.16 -1.45
C THR A 63 -0.99 0.98 -2.07
N THR A 64 0.07 1.15 -1.28
CA THR A 64 1.47 0.88 -1.67
C THR A 64 1.74 -0.56 -2.10
N MET A 65 0.92 -1.53 -1.69
CA MET A 65 1.07 -2.93 -2.10
C MET A 65 1.08 -3.12 -3.62
N ILE A 66 0.56 -2.15 -4.38
CA ILE A 66 0.56 -2.17 -5.85
C ILE A 66 1.95 -2.30 -6.50
N GLY A 67 3.01 -1.96 -5.78
CA GLY A 67 4.38 -2.17 -6.24
C GLY A 67 4.74 -3.65 -6.48
N ALA A 68 3.98 -4.59 -5.92
CA ALA A 68 4.26 -6.04 -6.00
C ALA A 68 3.91 -6.68 -7.36
N LEU A 69 3.18 -6.00 -8.26
CA LEU A 69 2.75 -6.54 -9.55
C LEU A 69 3.86 -6.63 -10.60
N GLY A 70 5.03 -7.18 -10.25
CA GLY A 70 6.14 -7.47 -11.17
C GLY A 70 5.62 -7.98 -12.52
N ARG A 71 5.68 -7.10 -13.52
CA ARG A 71 4.75 -7.07 -14.66
C ARG A 71 5.06 -8.19 -15.68
N ALA A 72 4.08 -8.64 -16.46
CA ALA A 72 4.27 -9.69 -17.49
C ALA A 72 5.21 -9.25 -18.63
N GLU A 73 5.91 -10.16 -19.31
CA GLU A 73 7.00 -9.81 -20.26
C GLU A 73 6.57 -8.86 -21.41
N ALA A 74 5.41 -9.09 -22.04
CA ALA A 74 4.87 -8.19 -23.06
C ALA A 74 4.53 -6.80 -22.48
N HIS A 75 4.14 -6.77 -21.21
CA HIS A 75 3.89 -5.55 -20.44
C HIS A 75 5.19 -4.83 -20.08
N VAL A 76 6.21 -5.56 -19.63
CA VAL A 76 7.55 -5.05 -19.31
C VAL A 76 8.12 -4.33 -20.52
N ARG A 77 8.02 -4.92 -21.72
CA ARG A 77 8.47 -4.27 -22.96
C ARG A 77 7.75 -2.96 -23.27
N ALA A 78 6.44 -2.88 -23.05
CA ALA A 78 5.68 -1.66 -23.27
C ALA A 78 6.03 -0.56 -22.24
N VAL A 79 6.27 -0.95 -20.97
CA VAL A 79 6.70 -0.03 -19.91
C VAL A 79 8.10 0.50 -20.18
N GLU A 80 9.01 -0.38 -20.56
CA GLU A 80 10.39 -0.06 -20.88
C GLU A 80 10.48 0.93 -22.04
N ALA A 81 9.71 0.72 -23.12
CA ALA A 81 9.64 1.66 -24.23
C ALA A 81 9.15 3.04 -23.80
N HIS A 82 8.03 3.11 -23.06
CA HIS A 82 7.46 4.39 -22.61
C HIS A 82 8.37 5.11 -21.59
N ALA A 83 8.95 4.38 -20.64
CA ALA A 83 9.85 4.93 -19.64
C ALA A 83 11.13 5.50 -20.29
N ARG A 84 11.66 4.86 -21.34
CA ARG A 84 12.78 5.40 -22.12
C ARG A 84 12.42 6.68 -22.86
N GLU A 85 11.25 6.73 -23.50
CA GLU A 85 10.75 7.94 -24.18
C GLU A 85 10.58 9.13 -23.23
N ARG A 86 10.18 8.87 -21.98
CA ARG A 86 9.90 9.91 -20.97
C ARG A 86 11.08 10.20 -20.05
N GLY A 87 12.24 9.57 -20.28
CA GLY A 87 13.43 9.76 -19.43
C GLY A 87 13.26 9.23 -18.00
N LEU A 88 12.31 8.33 -17.79
CA LEU A 88 12.03 7.67 -16.50
C LEU A 88 12.73 6.31 -16.37
N TRP A 89 13.41 5.87 -17.42
CA TRP A 89 14.13 4.60 -17.45
C TRP A 89 15.56 4.77 -16.94
N VAL A 90 15.95 3.85 -16.05
CA VAL A 90 17.29 3.78 -15.48
C VAL A 90 17.93 2.53 -16.06
N ASP A 91 19.05 2.68 -16.77
CA ASP A 91 19.74 1.53 -17.36
C ASP A 91 20.42 0.68 -16.28
N PRO A 92 20.48 -0.66 -16.45
CA PRO A 92 21.20 -1.53 -15.53
C PRO A 92 22.66 -1.08 -15.40
N GLY A 93 23.09 -0.80 -14.16
CA GLY A 93 24.43 -0.25 -13.87
C GLY A 93 24.48 1.27 -13.72
N THR A 94 23.34 1.96 -13.89
CA THR A 94 23.24 3.37 -13.47
C THR A 94 23.30 3.42 -11.95
N GLU A 95 24.34 4.07 -11.40
CA GLU A 95 24.37 4.37 -9.97
C GLU A 95 23.26 5.36 -9.63
N LEU A 96 22.29 4.89 -8.87
CA LEU A 96 21.24 5.71 -8.30
C LEU A 96 21.71 6.23 -6.95
N ASP A 97 21.69 7.54 -6.78
CA ASP A 97 22.06 8.18 -5.52
C ASP A 97 20.88 8.06 -4.53
N PHE A 98 20.79 6.91 -3.87
CA PHE A 98 19.82 6.69 -2.80
C PHE A 98 20.36 7.32 -1.50
N PRO A 99 19.53 8.06 -0.75
CA PRO A 99 19.97 8.68 0.50
C PRO A 99 20.35 7.63 1.58
N GLU A 100 19.86 6.41 1.44
CA GLU A 100 20.14 5.29 2.35
C GLU A 100 20.05 3.97 1.58
N LEU A 101 21.04 3.09 1.78
CA LEU A 101 21.06 1.72 1.24
C LEU A 101 20.93 0.73 2.41
N VAL A 102 19.99 -0.21 2.29
CA VAL A 102 19.75 -1.26 3.29
C VAL A 102 19.90 -2.62 2.62
N GLU A 103 20.83 -3.45 3.12
CA GLU A 103 21.06 -4.81 2.63
C GLU A 103 20.39 -5.84 3.53
N ILE A 104 19.79 -6.88 2.92
CA ILE A 104 19.13 -7.98 3.62
C ILE A 104 19.60 -9.30 3.01
N ASP A 105 20.27 -10.14 3.81
CA ASP A 105 20.59 -11.51 3.41
C ASP A 105 19.37 -12.42 3.59
N LEU A 106 18.83 -12.92 2.48
CA LEU A 106 17.67 -13.81 2.48
C LEU A 106 17.97 -15.18 3.11
N ALA A 107 19.23 -15.60 3.18
CA ALA A 107 19.63 -16.85 3.82
C ALA A 107 19.48 -16.80 5.35
N GLU A 108 19.51 -15.60 5.95
CA GLU A 108 19.33 -15.39 7.40
C GLU A 108 17.85 -15.19 7.80
N VAL A 109 16.93 -15.15 6.82
CA VAL A 109 15.51 -14.95 7.10
C VAL A 109 14.89 -16.20 7.72
N GLU A 110 14.33 -16.04 8.91
CA GLU A 110 13.58 -17.08 9.63
C GLU A 110 12.11 -16.68 9.87
N PRO A 111 11.19 -17.67 9.95
CA PRO A 111 9.80 -17.43 10.30
C PRO A 111 9.65 -16.72 11.67
N ALA A 112 8.84 -15.67 11.71
CA ALA A 112 8.64 -14.85 12.90
C ALA A 112 7.19 -14.32 13.00
N VAL A 113 6.82 -13.88 14.19
CA VAL A 113 5.60 -13.10 14.46
C VAL A 113 6.02 -11.69 14.87
N ALA A 114 5.28 -10.69 14.42
CA ALA A 114 5.43 -9.31 14.87
C ALA A 114 4.40 -8.98 15.96
N GLY A 115 4.82 -8.32 17.04
CA GLY A 115 3.92 -7.81 18.08
C GLY A 115 4.36 -8.15 19.52
N PRO A 116 3.44 -8.07 20.51
CA PRO A 116 1.98 -7.95 20.35
C PRO A 116 1.46 -6.52 20.10
N TYR A 117 2.27 -5.49 20.35
CA TYR A 117 1.80 -4.09 20.34
C TYR A 117 2.30 -3.27 19.15
N ARG A 118 3.43 -3.65 18.54
CA ARG A 118 4.03 -2.90 17.43
C ARG A 118 4.46 -3.82 16.31
N PRO A 119 4.25 -3.42 15.05
CA PRO A 119 4.64 -4.24 13.90
C PRO A 119 6.16 -4.42 13.75
N GLN A 120 6.98 -3.53 14.31
CA GLN A 120 8.44 -3.65 14.31
C GLN A 120 8.99 -4.63 15.36
N ASP A 121 8.18 -5.12 16.30
CA ASP A 121 8.62 -6.01 17.37
C ASP A 121 8.65 -7.46 16.86
N ARG A 122 9.77 -7.89 16.26
CA ARG A 122 9.93 -9.24 15.68
C ARG A 122 10.28 -10.29 16.73
N LEU A 123 9.53 -11.39 16.78
CA LEU A 123 9.77 -12.56 17.62
C LEU A 123 9.89 -13.83 16.75
N PRO A 124 11.05 -14.51 16.71
CA PRO A 124 11.19 -15.78 15.99
C PRO A 124 10.18 -16.82 16.46
N LEU A 125 9.62 -17.62 15.53
CA LEU A 125 8.57 -18.59 15.87
C LEU A 125 9.01 -19.59 16.96
N THR A 126 10.29 -19.94 17.00
CA THR A 126 10.89 -20.82 18.00
C THR A 126 10.80 -20.28 19.43
N ARG A 127 10.55 -18.98 19.62
CA ARG A 127 10.48 -18.30 20.91
C ARG A 127 9.09 -17.80 21.29
N VAL A 128 8.08 -18.01 20.44
CA VAL A 128 6.70 -17.53 20.67
C VAL A 128 6.09 -18.15 21.93
N ALA A 129 6.29 -19.44 22.16
CA ALA A 129 5.74 -20.14 23.34
C ALA A 129 6.37 -19.70 24.66
N ALA A 130 7.61 -19.19 24.64
CA ALA A 130 8.28 -18.67 25.84
C ALA A 130 7.74 -17.29 26.28
N GLY A 131 6.87 -16.68 25.47
CA GLY A 131 6.39 -15.32 25.66
C GLY A 131 7.42 -14.27 25.25
N PRO A 132 7.00 -13.00 25.08
CA PRO A 132 7.95 -11.94 24.78
C PRO A 132 8.93 -11.79 25.95
N ALA A 133 10.22 -12.02 25.71
CA ALA A 133 11.26 -11.51 26.59
C ALA A 133 11.10 -9.98 26.63
N ALA A 134 11.14 -9.38 27.83
CA ALA A 134 11.05 -7.93 28.00
C ALA A 134 11.97 -7.24 26.97
N SER A 135 11.36 -6.39 26.14
CA SER A 135 11.96 -5.92 24.89
C SER A 135 13.28 -5.16 25.10
N SER A 136 14.15 -5.32 24.09
CA SER A 136 15.34 -4.49 23.84
C SER A 136 15.01 -2.98 23.95
N PRO A 137 16.00 -2.13 24.31
CA PRO A 137 15.75 -0.78 24.79
C PRO A 137 15.00 0.07 23.76
N ALA A 138 14.07 0.87 24.26
CA ALA A 138 13.27 1.80 23.47
C ALA A 138 14.17 2.64 22.56
N SER A 139 13.88 2.62 21.25
CA SER A 139 14.43 3.60 20.32
C SER A 139 14.11 5.01 20.85
N PRO A 140 15.09 5.93 20.95
CA PRO A 140 14.87 7.25 21.51
C PRO A 140 13.76 7.92 20.70
N ARG A 141 12.71 8.38 21.38
CA ARG A 141 11.69 9.24 20.77
C ARG A 141 12.42 10.41 20.12
N ALA A 142 12.36 10.51 18.79
CA ALA A 142 12.67 11.75 18.10
C ALA A 142 11.77 12.82 18.72
N GLY A 143 12.37 13.73 19.48
CA GLY A 143 11.66 14.86 20.06
C GLY A 143 10.99 15.63 18.93
N VAL A 144 9.71 15.93 19.10
CA VAL A 144 8.98 16.83 18.18
C VAL A 144 9.72 18.16 18.17
N PRO A 145 10.30 18.59 17.04
CA PRO A 145 10.90 19.92 16.96
C PRO A 145 9.77 20.93 16.80
N GLY A 146 9.64 21.84 17.77
CA GLY A 146 8.98 23.13 17.60
C GLY A 146 7.45 23.13 17.60
N SER A 147 6.86 23.48 18.73
CA SER A 147 5.53 24.11 18.75
C SER A 147 5.59 25.43 18.00
N VAL A 148 4.98 25.52 16.82
CA VAL A 148 4.75 26.80 16.14
C VAL A 148 3.51 27.44 16.75
N PRO A 149 3.56 28.65 17.32
CA PRO A 149 2.39 29.33 17.83
C PRO A 149 1.61 29.94 16.65
N GLY A 150 0.40 29.45 16.41
CA GLY A 150 -0.47 29.96 15.35
C GLY A 150 -1.88 29.45 15.52
N ALA A 151 -2.62 30.04 16.45
CA ALA A 151 -4.06 29.86 16.54
C ALA A 151 -4.71 30.45 15.28
N VAL A 152 -5.41 29.61 14.51
CA VAL A 152 -6.35 30.08 13.49
C VAL A 152 -7.68 30.30 14.21
N PRO A 153 -8.28 31.51 14.16
CA PRO A 153 -9.57 31.74 14.78
C PRO A 153 -10.68 31.05 13.98
N ASP A 154 -11.50 30.26 14.66
CA ASP A 154 -12.75 29.74 14.10
C ASP A 154 -13.69 30.91 13.85
N GLY A 155 -14.07 31.10 12.58
CA GLY A 155 -15.06 32.08 12.16
C GLY A 155 -16.36 31.39 11.74
N ALA A 156 -17.40 31.58 12.56
CA ALA A 156 -18.80 31.92 12.21
C ALA A 156 -19.70 31.75 13.44
#